data_AF-A0A0G2HCW7-F1
#
_entry.id   AF-A0A0G2HCW7-F1
#
_cell.length_a   1.000
_cell.length_b   1.000
_cell.length_c   1.000
_cell.angle_alpha   90.00
_cell.angle_beta   90.00
_cell.angle_gamma   90.00
#
_symmetry.space_group_name_H-M   'P 1'
#
loop_
_entity.id
_entity.type
_entity.pdbx_description
1 polymer ?
#
loop_
_entity_poly.entity_id
_entity_poly.type
_entity_poly.pdbx_seq_one_letter_code
_entity_poly.pdbx_strand_id
1 'polypeptide(L)'
;MAFGKLYTYENNPRSTAIRAVAKANDLQLDIVEIDTTKPTPEYLKLNKLGKVPTFEGEDGYVLYECVAIAIYITNEKTTLLGKTKQDYASILKWTSYFNTEVLPTLGKWYRPLIGRDPYNKKSVDEASKAAAKAIATVEEHLKHNTYLVGERITLADLFAVGIIARGFEFFFDKKWRQENPNVSRWYETVYNQPIYSAVAPKFELLDAPKLTNVAPKKPEQPKKEAAPKKEAPKAAEEDAPAPKPKHPLEALPRATFALDEWKRYYSNHDEAESLKWFWENVKFDEYSIWKVKYKYNDELTLTFMSNNLIGGFNTRLEASRKYLFGCASVYGENNDSVIEGAFVIRGQEYLPVFDVAPDYESYEFEKLDPTNPEHRAYLEAQWTWDKPIVHNGKEYKHADGKVFK
;
A
#
# COMPACT_ATOMS: atom_id res chain seq x y z
N MET A 1 -40.84 4.52 9.16
CA MET A 1 -39.87 3.98 10.13
C MET A 1 -38.78 3.33 9.31
N ALA A 2 -37.53 3.42 9.74
CA ALA A 2 -36.43 2.91 8.95
C ALA A 2 -36.55 1.38 8.88
N PHE A 3 -36.15 0.75 7.80
CA PHE A 3 -36.02 -0.71 7.78
C PHE A 3 -34.86 -1.17 8.68
N GLY A 4 -33.83 -0.33 8.79
CA GLY A 4 -32.67 -0.55 9.64
C GLY A 4 -31.56 0.44 9.33
N LYS A 5 -30.42 0.27 10.00
CA LYS A 5 -29.21 1.05 9.80
C LYS A 5 -28.22 0.31 8.90
N LEU A 6 -27.56 1.04 8.02
CA LEU A 6 -26.44 0.55 7.23
C LEU A 6 -25.18 1.34 7.60
N TYR A 7 -24.29 0.67 8.32
CA TYR A 7 -22.98 1.19 8.69
C TYR A 7 -22.01 1.05 7.51
N THR A 8 -21.48 2.17 7.02
CA THR A 8 -20.56 2.22 5.86
C THR A 8 -19.74 3.50 5.84
N TYR A 9 -19.04 3.80 4.75
CA TYR A 9 -18.41 5.10 4.50
C TYR A 9 -18.79 5.59 3.11
N GLU A 10 -18.60 6.89 2.87
CA GLU A 10 -18.93 7.53 1.60
C GLU A 10 -18.27 6.83 0.41
N ASN A 11 -19.04 6.56 -0.65
CA ASN A 11 -18.54 5.92 -1.87
C ASN A 11 -17.94 4.50 -1.65
N ASN A 12 -18.31 3.79 -0.58
CA ASN A 12 -17.93 2.38 -0.40
C ASN A 12 -18.54 1.52 -1.53
N PRO A 13 -17.72 0.90 -2.40
CA PRO A 13 -18.21 0.14 -3.55
C PRO A 13 -19.10 -1.05 -3.15
N ARG A 14 -18.89 -1.62 -1.96
CA ARG A 14 -19.68 -2.75 -1.44
C ARG A 14 -21.07 -2.35 -0.95
N SER A 15 -21.35 -1.06 -0.78
CA SER A 15 -22.62 -0.56 -0.25
C SER A 15 -23.57 -0.03 -1.31
N THR A 16 -23.08 0.31 -2.51
CA THR A 16 -23.92 0.92 -3.56
C THR A 16 -25.06 -0.01 -3.98
N ALA A 17 -24.78 -1.29 -4.22
CA ALA A 17 -25.82 -2.26 -4.58
C ALA A 17 -26.83 -2.46 -3.47
N ILE A 18 -26.40 -2.51 -2.20
CA ILE A 18 -27.29 -2.63 -1.03
C ILE A 18 -28.27 -1.45 -0.99
N ARG A 19 -27.77 -0.23 -1.18
CA ARG A 19 -28.59 0.98 -1.23
C ARG A 19 -29.55 0.98 -2.42
N ALA A 20 -29.10 0.50 -3.57
CA ALA A 20 -29.90 0.41 -4.80
C ALA A 20 -31.09 -0.54 -4.61
N VAL A 21 -30.85 -1.75 -4.08
CA VAL A 21 -31.91 -2.73 -3.85
C VAL A 21 -32.83 -2.34 -2.69
N ALA A 22 -32.31 -1.68 -1.64
CA ALA A 22 -33.13 -1.12 -0.57
C ALA A 22 -34.12 -0.09 -1.14
N LYS A 23 -33.64 0.85 -1.95
CA LYS A 23 -34.47 1.87 -2.58
C LYS A 23 -35.51 1.26 -3.51
N ALA A 24 -35.15 0.25 -4.31
CA ALA A 24 -36.08 -0.43 -5.20
C ALA A 24 -37.15 -1.25 -4.47
N ASN A 25 -36.89 -1.63 -3.21
CA ASN A 25 -37.82 -2.34 -2.35
C ASN A 25 -38.55 -1.41 -1.37
N ASP A 26 -38.44 -0.10 -1.54
CA ASP A 26 -38.99 0.93 -0.65
C ASP A 26 -38.57 0.75 0.83
N LEU A 27 -37.36 0.21 1.04
CA LEU A 27 -36.76 0.02 2.36
C LEU A 27 -35.89 1.23 2.71
N GLN A 28 -36.35 2.01 3.69
CA GLN A 28 -35.59 3.15 4.19
C GLN A 28 -34.39 2.67 5.02
N LEU A 29 -33.16 2.91 4.56
CA LEU A 29 -31.96 2.63 5.35
C LEU A 29 -31.37 3.92 5.92
N ASP A 30 -31.14 3.93 7.23
CA ASP A 30 -30.41 5.00 7.89
C ASP A 30 -28.90 4.76 7.73
N ILE A 31 -28.22 5.63 6.98
CA ILE A 31 -26.79 5.47 6.70
C ILE A 31 -25.97 6.02 7.88
N VAL A 32 -25.11 5.19 8.46
CA VAL A 32 -24.21 5.58 9.54
C VAL A 32 -22.77 5.50 9.05
N GLU A 33 -22.05 6.62 9.09
CA GLU A 33 -20.66 6.67 8.66
C GLU A 33 -19.72 6.09 9.73
N ILE A 34 -18.84 5.19 9.31
CA ILE A 34 -17.86 4.51 10.17
C ILE A 34 -16.45 4.71 9.62
N ASP A 35 -15.56 5.22 10.48
CA ASP A 35 -14.13 5.20 10.26
C ASP A 35 -13.57 3.79 10.58
N THR A 36 -13.32 3.01 9.54
CA THR A 36 -12.75 1.66 9.69
C THR A 36 -11.29 1.65 10.18
N THR A 37 -10.60 2.79 10.20
CA THR A 37 -9.23 2.87 10.73
C THR A 37 -9.22 3.02 12.25
N LYS A 38 -10.33 3.50 12.83
CA LYS A 38 -10.53 3.71 14.27
C LYS A 38 -11.96 3.33 14.67
N PRO A 39 -12.35 2.04 14.54
CA PRO A 39 -13.70 1.62 14.87
C PRO A 39 -13.99 1.85 16.36
N THR A 40 -15.15 2.44 16.66
CA THR A 40 -15.56 2.72 18.05
C THR A 40 -15.89 1.43 18.82
N PRO A 41 -15.71 1.40 20.15
CA PRO A 41 -16.13 0.26 20.97
C PRO A 41 -17.61 -0.11 20.77
N GLU A 42 -18.48 0.87 20.54
CA GLU A 42 -19.91 0.67 20.27
C GLU A 42 -20.10 -0.08 18.95
N TYR A 43 -19.41 0.31 17.89
CA TYR A 43 -19.48 -0.36 16.60
C TYR A 43 -18.91 -1.78 16.66
N LEU A 44 -17.83 -2.00 17.41
CA LEU A 44 -17.22 -3.31 17.58
C LEU A 44 -18.14 -4.33 18.29
N LYS A 45 -19.16 -3.87 19.02
CA LYS A 45 -20.22 -4.75 19.57
C LYS A 45 -21.10 -5.34 18.46
N LEU A 46 -21.33 -4.60 17.37
CA LEU A 46 -22.08 -5.06 16.20
C LEU A 46 -21.19 -5.91 15.29
N ASN A 47 -19.97 -5.43 15.01
CA ASN A 47 -19.02 -6.13 14.16
C ASN A 47 -17.61 -6.09 14.75
N LYS A 48 -17.21 -7.19 15.40
CA LYS A 48 -15.89 -7.35 16.05
C LYS A 48 -14.70 -7.18 15.11
N LEU A 49 -14.89 -7.33 13.80
CA LEU A 49 -13.82 -7.14 12.81
C LEU A 49 -13.62 -5.67 12.42
N GLY A 50 -14.50 -4.75 12.87
CA GLY A 50 -14.43 -3.33 12.51
C GLY A 50 -14.59 -3.06 11.00
N LYS A 51 -15.15 -4.01 10.24
CA LYS A 51 -15.33 -3.92 8.79
C LYS A 51 -16.71 -3.36 8.45
N VAL A 52 -16.82 -2.78 7.26
CA VAL A 52 -18.10 -2.35 6.66
C VAL A 52 -18.29 -3.00 5.28
N PRO A 53 -19.54 -3.17 4.78
CA PRO A 53 -20.80 -2.80 5.43
C PRO A 53 -21.24 -3.72 6.57
N THR A 54 -21.98 -3.15 7.53
CA THR A 54 -22.75 -3.87 8.56
C THR A 54 -24.18 -3.33 8.57
N PHE A 55 -25.15 -4.21 8.71
CA PHE A 55 -26.57 -3.91 8.81
C PHE A 55 -27.07 -4.20 10.23
N GLU A 56 -27.98 -3.36 10.73
CA GLU A 56 -28.71 -3.55 11.97
C GLU A 56 -30.19 -3.24 11.72
N GLY A 57 -31.05 -4.26 11.79
CA GLY A 57 -32.50 -4.10 11.66
C GLY A 57 -33.12 -3.39 12.87
N GLU A 58 -34.31 -2.81 12.70
CA GLU A 58 -35.08 -2.25 13.83
C GLU A 58 -35.42 -3.32 14.89
N ASP A 59 -35.44 -4.59 14.49
CA ASP A 59 -35.62 -5.76 15.35
C ASP A 59 -34.34 -6.19 16.11
N GLY A 60 -33.24 -5.47 15.92
CA GLY A 60 -31.94 -5.79 16.51
C GLY A 60 -31.16 -6.88 15.76
N TYR A 61 -31.63 -7.33 14.59
CA TYR A 61 -30.89 -8.29 13.78
C TYR A 61 -29.64 -7.63 13.17
N VAL A 62 -28.47 -8.14 13.55
CA VAL A 62 -27.18 -7.65 13.04
C VAL A 62 -26.65 -8.61 11.98
N LEU A 63 -26.29 -8.07 10.81
CA LEU A 63 -25.71 -8.81 9.70
C LEU A 63 -24.48 -8.10 9.14
N TYR A 64 -23.41 -8.83 8.92
CA TYR A 64 -22.20 -8.37 8.24
C TYR A 64 -21.88 -9.32 7.07
N GLU A 65 -20.91 -8.94 6.24
CA GLU A 65 -20.65 -9.45 4.89
C GLU A 65 -21.59 -8.86 3.83
N CYS A 66 -21.00 -8.08 2.91
CA CYS A 66 -21.72 -7.32 1.90
C CYS A 66 -22.65 -8.15 1.00
N VAL A 67 -22.27 -9.38 0.66
CA VAL A 67 -23.08 -10.28 -0.17
C VAL A 67 -24.31 -10.75 0.60
N ALA A 68 -24.14 -11.12 1.87
CA ALA A 68 -25.24 -11.54 2.73
C ALA A 68 -26.24 -10.41 2.94
N ILE A 69 -25.75 -9.20 3.24
CA ILE A 69 -26.61 -8.02 3.39
C ILE A 69 -27.34 -7.73 2.07
N ALA A 70 -26.63 -7.73 0.93
CA ALA A 70 -27.26 -7.44 -0.36
C ALA A 70 -28.38 -8.43 -0.70
N ILE A 71 -28.19 -9.72 -0.42
CA ILE A 71 -29.23 -10.75 -0.59
C ILE A 71 -30.37 -10.53 0.39
N TYR A 72 -30.07 -10.30 1.67
CA TYR A 72 -31.08 -10.10 2.72
C TYR A 72 -32.01 -8.91 2.42
N ILE A 73 -31.46 -7.80 1.93
CA ILE A 73 -32.24 -6.62 1.52
C ILE A 73 -32.97 -6.86 0.20
N THR A 74 -32.49 -7.78 -0.64
CA THR A 74 -33.13 -8.11 -1.91
C THR A 74 -34.32 -9.04 -1.66
N ASN A 75 -35.53 -8.49 -1.75
CA ASN A 75 -36.77 -9.23 -1.58
C ASN A 75 -36.98 -10.28 -2.70
N GLU A 76 -37.55 -11.45 -2.36
CA GLU A 76 -38.00 -12.49 -3.30
C GLU A 76 -39.05 -12.00 -4.31
N LYS A 77 -39.77 -10.91 -4.00
CA LYS A 77 -40.69 -10.26 -4.93
C LYS A 77 -39.98 -9.61 -6.14
N THR A 78 -38.66 -9.47 -6.08
CA THR A 78 -37.86 -8.89 -7.17
C THR A 78 -37.41 -9.96 -8.16
N THR A 79 -37.09 -9.54 -9.37
CA THR A 79 -36.43 -10.39 -10.38
C THR A 79 -34.91 -10.44 -10.20
N LEU A 80 -34.36 -9.78 -9.18
CA LEU A 80 -32.93 -9.56 -9.01
C LEU A 80 -32.17 -10.80 -8.51
N LEU A 81 -32.86 -11.79 -7.94
CA LEU A 81 -32.28 -13.06 -7.49
C LEU A 81 -32.45 -14.20 -8.51
N GLY A 82 -32.86 -13.88 -9.73
CA GLY A 82 -33.10 -14.88 -10.77
C GLY A 82 -34.41 -15.66 -10.56
N LYS A 83 -34.70 -16.59 -11.48
CA LYS A 83 -35.94 -17.39 -11.43
C LYS A 83 -35.68 -18.86 -11.09
N THR A 84 -34.48 -19.34 -11.40
CA THR A 84 -34.08 -20.73 -11.22
C THR A 84 -32.96 -20.86 -10.18
N LYS A 85 -32.75 -22.07 -9.66
CA LYS A 85 -31.62 -22.36 -8.77
C LYS A 85 -30.28 -22.08 -9.48
N GLN A 86 -30.23 -22.31 -10.79
CA GLN A 86 -29.06 -22.05 -11.63
C GLN A 86 -28.78 -20.56 -11.77
N ASP A 87 -29.83 -19.73 -11.93
CA ASP A 87 -29.67 -18.27 -11.94
C ASP A 87 -29.13 -17.78 -10.59
N TYR A 88 -29.74 -18.21 -9.49
CA TYR A 88 -29.33 -17.83 -8.15
C TYR A 88 -27.87 -18.22 -7.86
N ALA A 89 -27.49 -19.46 -8.19
CA ALA A 89 -26.10 -19.91 -8.07
C ALA A 89 -25.13 -19.08 -8.93
N SER A 90 -25.54 -18.71 -10.15
CA SER A 90 -24.74 -17.86 -11.04
C SER A 90 -24.61 -16.43 -10.52
N ILE A 91 -25.66 -15.90 -9.86
CA ILE A 91 -25.64 -14.60 -9.21
C ILE A 91 -24.63 -14.61 -8.06
N LEU A 92 -24.67 -15.65 -7.22
CA LEU A 92 -23.68 -15.85 -6.15
C LEU A 92 -22.26 -15.97 -6.70
N LYS A 93 -22.07 -16.76 -7.77
CA LYS A 93 -20.76 -16.91 -8.44
C LYS A 93 -20.19 -15.56 -8.83
N TRP A 94 -20.95 -14.74 -9.55
CA TRP A 94 -20.47 -13.43 -10.01
C TRP A 94 -20.27 -12.44 -8.88
N THR A 95 -21.20 -12.40 -7.91
CA THR A 95 -21.07 -11.54 -6.73
C THR A 95 -19.80 -11.89 -5.94
N SER A 96 -19.54 -13.18 -5.74
CA SER A 96 -18.32 -13.70 -5.11
C SER A 96 -17.08 -13.33 -5.92
N TYR A 97 -17.08 -13.64 -7.23
CA TYR A 97 -15.97 -13.37 -8.15
C TYR A 97 -15.55 -11.89 -8.13
N PHE A 98 -16.49 -10.96 -8.21
CA PHE A 98 -16.17 -9.54 -8.13
C PHE A 98 -15.64 -9.14 -6.75
N ASN A 99 -16.15 -9.73 -5.66
CA ASN A 99 -15.69 -9.42 -4.31
C ASN A 99 -14.30 -10.02 -3.99
N THR A 100 -13.92 -11.16 -4.58
CA THR A 100 -12.66 -11.88 -4.28
C THR A 100 -11.56 -11.69 -5.33
N GLU A 101 -11.91 -11.65 -6.62
CA GLU A 101 -10.94 -11.60 -7.71
C GLU A 101 -10.73 -10.16 -8.22
N VAL A 102 -11.80 -9.38 -8.35
CA VAL A 102 -11.75 -8.03 -8.94
C VAL A 102 -11.46 -6.96 -7.88
N LEU A 103 -12.24 -6.92 -6.80
CA LEU A 103 -12.10 -5.85 -5.80
C LEU A 103 -10.73 -5.83 -5.10
N PRO A 104 -10.15 -6.98 -4.66
CA PRO A 104 -8.87 -6.95 -3.97
C PRO A 104 -7.70 -6.59 -4.89
N THR A 105 -7.75 -7.01 -6.16
CA THR A 105 -6.72 -6.66 -7.15
C THR A 105 -6.79 -5.18 -7.51
N LEU A 106 -7.98 -4.62 -7.75
CA LEU A 106 -8.18 -3.18 -7.88
C LEU A 106 -7.72 -2.42 -6.63
N GLY A 107 -8.08 -2.91 -5.44
CA GLY A 107 -7.67 -2.33 -4.15
C GLY A 107 -6.15 -2.23 -4.02
N LYS A 108 -5.43 -3.32 -4.29
CA LYS A 108 -3.95 -3.34 -4.30
C LYS A 108 -3.34 -2.44 -5.37
N TRP A 109 -4.07 -2.16 -6.44
CA TRP A 109 -3.63 -1.27 -7.51
C TRP A 109 -3.79 0.21 -7.13
N TYR A 110 -4.99 0.66 -6.71
CA TYR A 110 -5.23 2.09 -6.47
C TYR A 110 -4.90 2.57 -5.05
N ARG A 111 -5.09 1.76 -4.00
CA ARG A 111 -4.91 2.23 -2.61
C ARG A 111 -3.50 2.75 -2.34
N PRO A 112 -2.42 2.14 -2.86
CA PRO A 112 -1.09 2.71 -2.71
C PRO A 112 -0.89 4.03 -3.46
N LEU A 113 -1.54 4.19 -4.62
CA LEU A 113 -1.45 5.39 -5.47
C LEU A 113 -2.18 6.61 -4.89
N ILE A 114 -3.08 6.39 -3.93
CA ILE A 114 -3.78 7.45 -3.18
C ILE A 114 -3.28 7.55 -1.73
N GLY A 115 -2.20 6.85 -1.37
CA GLY A 115 -1.59 6.91 -0.05
C GLY A 115 -2.38 6.22 1.08
N ARG A 116 -3.34 5.35 0.75
CA ARG A 116 -4.06 4.53 1.74
C ARG A 116 -3.29 3.29 2.16
N ASP A 117 -2.47 2.76 1.26
CA ASP A 117 -1.58 1.61 1.49
C ASP A 117 -0.13 1.99 1.13
N PRO A 118 0.88 1.24 1.59
CA PRO A 118 2.27 1.47 1.19
C PRO A 118 2.48 1.33 -0.32
N TYR A 119 3.09 2.34 -0.94
CA TYR A 119 3.45 2.30 -2.35
C TYR A 119 4.68 1.44 -2.62
N ASN A 120 4.55 0.47 -3.52
CA ASN A 120 5.64 -0.27 -4.12
C ASN A 120 5.36 -0.41 -5.63
N LYS A 121 6.25 0.11 -6.47
CA LYS A 121 6.05 0.14 -7.92
C LYS A 121 5.78 -1.25 -8.52
N LYS A 122 6.56 -2.26 -8.13
CA LYS A 122 6.41 -3.64 -8.62
C LYS A 122 5.10 -4.26 -8.16
N SER A 123 4.71 -4.08 -6.90
CA SER A 123 3.45 -4.60 -6.37
C SER A 123 2.24 -3.93 -7.03
N VAL A 124 2.31 -2.62 -7.33
CA VAL A 124 1.28 -1.90 -8.08
C VAL A 124 1.20 -2.43 -9.52
N ASP A 125 2.34 -2.66 -10.18
CA ASP A 125 2.38 -3.25 -11.53
C ASP A 125 1.77 -4.67 -11.54
N GLU A 126 2.13 -5.51 -10.57
CA GLU A 126 1.58 -6.86 -10.42
C GLU A 126 0.08 -6.84 -10.14
N ALA A 127 -0.38 -5.93 -9.27
CA ALA A 127 -1.80 -5.76 -8.98
C ALA A 127 -2.58 -5.31 -10.21
N SER A 128 -2.02 -4.41 -11.03
CA SER A 128 -2.66 -3.97 -12.29
C SER A 128 -2.82 -5.12 -13.29
N LYS A 129 -1.79 -5.98 -13.43
CA LYS A 129 -1.85 -7.16 -14.29
C LYS A 129 -2.84 -8.20 -13.78
N ALA A 130 -2.90 -8.39 -12.46
CA ALA A 130 -3.86 -9.30 -11.84
C ALA A 130 -5.30 -8.80 -12.03
N ALA A 131 -5.55 -7.50 -11.88
CA ALA A 131 -6.84 -6.87 -12.14
C ALA A 131 -7.25 -7.02 -13.62
N ALA A 132 -6.33 -6.74 -14.54
CA ALA A 132 -6.57 -6.92 -15.98
C ALA A 132 -6.92 -8.38 -16.33
N LYS A 133 -6.22 -9.36 -15.73
CA LYS A 133 -6.51 -10.78 -15.92
C LYS A 133 -7.92 -11.15 -15.42
N ALA A 134 -8.31 -10.68 -14.23
CA ALA A 134 -9.65 -10.94 -13.70
C ALA A 134 -10.74 -10.30 -14.59
N ILE A 135 -10.52 -9.08 -15.06
CA ILE A 135 -11.47 -8.37 -15.92
C ILE A 135 -11.57 -9.01 -17.30
N ALA A 136 -10.48 -9.56 -17.84
CA ALA A 136 -10.50 -10.30 -19.11
C ALA A 136 -11.48 -11.49 -19.09
N THR A 137 -11.62 -12.18 -17.94
CA THR A 137 -12.65 -13.23 -17.77
C THR A 137 -14.08 -12.66 -17.86
N VAL A 138 -14.29 -11.45 -17.34
CA VAL A 138 -15.59 -10.76 -17.44
C VAL A 138 -15.85 -10.30 -18.87
N GLU A 139 -14.84 -9.75 -19.54
CA GLU A 139 -14.88 -9.33 -20.94
C GLU A 139 -15.27 -10.48 -21.87
N GLU A 140 -14.64 -11.65 -21.69
CA GLU A 140 -14.96 -12.86 -22.45
C GLU A 140 -16.40 -13.33 -22.19
N HIS A 141 -16.86 -13.31 -20.93
CA HIS A 141 -18.25 -13.66 -20.62
C HIS A 141 -19.24 -12.69 -21.26
N LEU A 142 -19.01 -11.39 -21.17
CA LEU A 142 -19.91 -10.35 -21.67
C LEU A 142 -19.89 -10.20 -23.20
N LYS A 143 -18.95 -10.84 -23.89
CA LYS A 143 -18.97 -10.96 -25.35
C LYS A 143 -20.22 -11.69 -25.86
N HIS A 144 -20.73 -12.63 -25.07
CA HIS A 144 -21.87 -13.48 -25.44
C HIS A 144 -23.13 -13.18 -24.63
N ASN A 145 -23.06 -12.25 -23.67
CA ASN A 145 -24.13 -12.00 -22.72
C ASN A 145 -24.34 -10.50 -22.51
N THR A 146 -25.60 -10.07 -22.49
CA THR A 146 -25.95 -8.67 -22.21
C THR A 146 -25.62 -8.29 -20.76
N TYR A 147 -25.92 -9.21 -19.84
CA TYR A 147 -25.75 -9.09 -18.38
C TYR A 147 -24.95 -10.27 -17.83
N LEU A 148 -24.58 -10.23 -16.55
CA LEU A 148 -23.79 -11.30 -15.94
C LEU A 148 -24.57 -12.61 -15.80
N VAL A 149 -25.89 -12.53 -15.59
CA VAL A 149 -26.77 -13.71 -15.44
C VAL A 149 -28.08 -13.52 -16.21
N GLY A 150 -28.29 -14.37 -17.21
CA GLY A 150 -29.48 -14.34 -18.06
C GLY A 150 -29.62 -13.03 -18.87
N GLU A 151 -30.84 -12.77 -19.34
CA GLU A 151 -31.15 -11.63 -20.22
C GLU A 151 -31.79 -10.44 -19.49
N ARG A 152 -31.47 -10.26 -18.19
CA ARG A 152 -31.96 -9.14 -17.39
C ARG A 152 -30.95 -8.77 -16.30
N ILE A 153 -31.09 -7.55 -15.78
CA ILE A 153 -30.30 -7.09 -14.64
C ILE A 153 -30.64 -7.90 -13.40
N THR A 154 -29.60 -8.34 -12.72
CA THR A 154 -29.67 -9.07 -11.45
C THR A 154 -28.85 -8.37 -10.38
N LEU A 155 -28.93 -8.88 -9.15
CA LEU A 155 -28.08 -8.41 -8.06
C LEU A 155 -26.59 -8.52 -8.41
N ALA A 156 -26.19 -9.53 -9.20
CA ALA A 156 -24.81 -9.68 -9.64
C ALA A 156 -24.33 -8.46 -10.43
N ASP A 157 -25.16 -7.93 -11.34
CA ASP A 157 -24.82 -6.76 -12.13
C ASP A 157 -24.67 -5.51 -11.26
N LEU A 158 -25.65 -5.25 -10.40
CA LEU A 158 -25.65 -4.09 -9.50
C LEU A 158 -24.45 -4.11 -8.55
N PHE A 159 -24.13 -5.28 -7.99
CA PHE A 159 -22.98 -5.46 -7.11
C PHE A 159 -21.65 -5.29 -7.87
N ALA A 160 -21.52 -5.95 -9.01
CA ALA A 160 -20.30 -5.93 -9.81
C ALA A 160 -19.96 -4.53 -10.35
N VAL A 161 -20.96 -3.75 -10.77
CA VAL A 161 -20.77 -2.35 -11.20
C VAL A 161 -20.26 -1.48 -10.07
N GLY A 162 -20.77 -1.68 -8.85
CA GLY A 162 -20.25 -1.01 -7.65
C GLY A 162 -18.77 -1.28 -7.43
N ILE A 163 -18.34 -2.52 -7.62
CA ILE A 163 -16.94 -2.93 -7.47
C ILE A 163 -16.04 -2.34 -8.57
N ILE A 164 -16.40 -2.58 -9.84
CA ILE A 164 -15.54 -2.23 -10.98
C ILE A 164 -15.51 -0.72 -11.24
N ALA A 165 -16.45 0.05 -10.68
CA ALA A 165 -16.46 1.51 -10.76
C ALA A 165 -15.13 2.16 -10.33
N ARG A 166 -14.38 1.55 -9.39
CA ARG A 166 -13.03 2.06 -9.02
C ARG A 166 -12.02 1.98 -10.16
N GLY A 167 -12.15 1.00 -11.05
CA GLY A 167 -11.36 0.92 -12.27
C GLY A 167 -11.72 2.06 -13.24
N PHE A 168 -13.00 2.31 -13.45
CA PHE A 168 -13.49 3.44 -14.28
C PHE A 168 -13.18 4.81 -13.69
N GLU A 169 -13.10 4.93 -12.36
CA GLU A 169 -12.77 6.17 -11.69
C GLU A 169 -11.29 6.56 -11.86
N PHE A 170 -10.37 5.58 -11.91
CA PHE A 170 -8.93 5.86 -11.85
C PHE A 170 -8.12 5.45 -13.08
N PHE A 171 -8.49 4.39 -13.78
CA PHE A 171 -7.60 3.73 -14.75
C PHE A 171 -8.21 3.49 -16.14
N PHE A 172 -9.51 3.20 -16.23
CA PHE A 172 -10.15 2.77 -17.49
C PHE A 172 -10.50 3.96 -18.37
N ASP A 173 -9.48 4.47 -19.03
CA ASP A 173 -9.54 5.55 -19.99
C ASP A 173 -10.20 5.13 -21.32
N LYS A 174 -10.22 6.06 -22.28
CA LYS A 174 -10.81 5.80 -23.60
C LYS A 174 -10.14 4.63 -24.32
N LYS A 175 -8.80 4.50 -24.21
CA LYS A 175 -8.05 3.42 -24.87
C LYS A 175 -8.41 2.07 -24.26
N TRP A 176 -8.40 1.97 -22.94
CA TRP A 176 -8.77 0.74 -22.24
C TRP A 176 -10.19 0.30 -22.62
N ARG A 177 -11.14 1.23 -22.73
CA ARG A 177 -12.52 0.94 -23.12
C ARG A 177 -12.65 0.44 -24.57
N GLN A 178 -11.78 0.89 -25.47
CA GLN A 178 -11.71 0.35 -26.84
C GLN A 178 -11.17 -1.09 -26.87
N GLU A 179 -10.23 -1.41 -25.97
CA GLU A 179 -9.67 -2.76 -25.82
C GLU A 179 -10.61 -3.72 -25.05
N ASN A 180 -11.51 -3.20 -24.23
CA ASN A 180 -12.47 -3.95 -23.40
C ASN A 180 -13.91 -3.48 -23.66
N PRO A 181 -14.43 -3.63 -24.90
CA PRO A 181 -15.70 -3.04 -25.30
C PRO A 181 -16.92 -3.65 -24.58
N ASN A 182 -16.88 -4.94 -24.20
CA ASN A 182 -18.05 -5.62 -23.64
C ASN A 182 -18.29 -5.22 -22.17
N VAL A 183 -17.22 -5.18 -21.36
CA VAL A 183 -17.24 -4.66 -20.00
C VAL A 183 -17.62 -3.18 -20.00
N SER A 184 -17.08 -2.40 -20.93
CA SER A 184 -17.43 -0.97 -21.05
C SER A 184 -18.92 -0.80 -21.33
N ARG A 185 -19.45 -1.46 -22.38
CA ARG A 185 -20.88 -1.46 -22.71
C ARG A 185 -21.74 -1.87 -21.51
N TRP A 186 -21.41 -2.98 -20.87
CA TRP A 186 -22.17 -3.49 -19.73
C TRP A 186 -22.16 -2.51 -18.55
N TYR A 187 -21.00 -1.95 -18.21
CA TYR A 187 -20.87 -0.97 -17.14
C TYR A 187 -21.74 0.25 -17.41
N GLU A 188 -21.66 0.82 -18.61
CA GLU A 188 -22.48 1.98 -19.01
C GLU A 188 -23.98 1.64 -18.95
N THR A 189 -24.37 0.46 -19.42
CA THR A 189 -25.77 0.01 -19.46
C THR A 189 -26.36 -0.10 -18.05
N VAL A 190 -25.62 -0.70 -17.12
CA VAL A 190 -26.10 -0.99 -15.76
C VAL A 190 -26.00 0.25 -14.86
N TYR A 191 -24.92 1.05 -14.99
CA TYR A 191 -24.76 2.26 -14.19
C TYR A 191 -25.88 3.27 -14.44
N ASN A 192 -26.30 3.42 -15.70
CA ASN A 192 -27.35 4.37 -16.09
C ASN A 192 -28.77 3.90 -15.74
N GLN A 193 -28.94 2.70 -15.18
CA GLN A 193 -30.25 2.26 -14.76
C GLN A 193 -30.77 3.08 -13.58
N PRO A 194 -32.04 3.48 -13.57
CA PRO A 194 -32.60 4.29 -12.50
C PRO A 194 -32.39 3.70 -11.10
N ILE A 195 -32.47 2.38 -10.96
CA ILE A 195 -32.22 1.68 -9.68
C ILE A 195 -30.82 1.95 -9.13
N TYR A 196 -29.82 2.07 -10.01
CA TYR A 196 -28.42 2.22 -9.63
C TYR A 196 -27.99 3.69 -9.57
N SER A 197 -28.27 4.46 -10.62
CA SER A 197 -27.90 5.89 -10.71
C SER A 197 -28.58 6.75 -9.64
N ALA A 198 -29.71 6.31 -9.09
CA ALA A 198 -30.40 6.99 -8.00
C ALA A 198 -29.66 6.97 -6.65
N VAL A 199 -28.61 6.15 -6.49
CA VAL A 199 -27.82 6.02 -5.25
C VAL A 199 -26.31 6.08 -5.46
N ALA A 200 -25.86 5.93 -6.71
CA ALA A 200 -24.46 5.99 -7.09
C ALA A 200 -23.98 7.45 -7.27
N PRO A 201 -22.64 7.67 -7.27
CA PRO A 201 -22.07 8.95 -7.68
C PRO A 201 -22.48 9.35 -9.11
N LYS A 202 -22.15 10.58 -9.50
CA LYS A 202 -22.36 11.04 -10.88
C LYS A 202 -21.56 10.15 -11.83
N PHE A 203 -22.22 9.66 -12.87
CA PHE A 203 -21.58 8.89 -13.92
C PHE A 203 -20.59 9.75 -14.73
N GLU A 204 -19.35 9.29 -14.85
CA GLU A 204 -18.28 9.95 -15.60
C GLU A 204 -17.32 8.87 -16.13
N LEU A 205 -16.82 9.05 -17.35
CA LEU A 205 -15.82 8.19 -17.95
C LEU A 205 -14.55 8.98 -18.24
N LEU A 206 -13.40 8.36 -18.03
CA LEU A 206 -12.11 9.00 -18.22
C LEU A 206 -11.71 9.07 -19.69
N ASP A 207 -11.13 10.20 -20.10
CA ASP A 207 -10.38 10.31 -21.35
C ASP A 207 -8.94 9.81 -21.19
N ALA A 208 -8.34 10.01 -20.01
CA ALA A 208 -7.00 9.58 -19.62
C ALA A 208 -6.99 9.09 -18.15
N PRO A 209 -6.09 8.18 -17.75
CA PRO A 209 -6.06 7.64 -16.39
C PRO A 209 -5.73 8.73 -15.36
N LYS A 210 -6.49 8.81 -14.27
CA LYS A 210 -6.27 9.77 -13.16
C LYS A 210 -5.06 9.38 -12.31
N LEU A 211 -4.77 8.09 -12.21
CA LEU A 211 -3.64 7.56 -11.46
C LEU A 211 -2.71 6.80 -12.40
N THR A 212 -1.42 7.09 -12.29
CA THR A 212 -0.35 6.33 -12.94
C THR A 212 0.47 5.63 -11.86
N ASN A 213 1.33 4.67 -12.24
CA ASN A 213 2.18 3.98 -11.28
C ASN A 213 3.35 4.86 -10.82
N VAL A 214 3.00 5.88 -10.05
CA VAL A 214 3.87 6.84 -9.39
C VAL A 214 3.42 6.95 -7.94
N ALA A 215 4.36 7.26 -7.04
CA ALA A 215 4.02 7.43 -5.64
C ALA A 215 2.98 8.56 -5.46
N PRO A 216 2.04 8.44 -4.50
CA PRO A 216 1.08 9.49 -4.19
C PRO A 216 1.81 10.79 -3.84
N LYS A 217 1.36 11.91 -4.41
CA LYS A 217 1.79 13.23 -3.95
C LYS A 217 1.35 13.39 -2.49
N LYS A 218 2.24 13.78 -1.58
CA LYS A 218 1.89 14.07 -0.18
C LYS A 218 0.72 15.06 -0.17
N PRO A 219 -0.41 14.77 0.50
CA PRO A 219 -1.42 15.78 0.75
C PRO A 219 -0.79 16.91 1.58
N GLU A 220 -0.98 18.15 1.14
CA GLU A 220 -0.58 19.34 1.91
C GLU A 220 -1.24 19.26 3.30
N GLN A 221 -0.43 19.07 4.35
CA GLN A 221 -0.91 19.25 5.70
C GLN A 221 -1.32 20.72 5.88
N PRO A 222 -2.44 21.02 6.55
CA PRO A 222 -2.78 22.38 6.95
C PRO A 222 -1.62 22.94 7.77
N LYS A 223 -0.95 23.97 7.26
CA LYS A 223 0.11 24.68 7.99
C LYS A 223 -0.47 25.19 9.31
N LYS A 224 -0.05 24.60 10.43
CA LYS A 224 -0.05 25.30 11.72
C LYS A 224 0.86 26.51 11.57
N GLU A 225 0.34 27.68 11.94
CA GLU A 225 1.05 28.95 11.92
C GLU A 225 2.39 28.82 12.66
N ALA A 226 3.47 29.06 11.94
CA ALA A 226 4.79 29.31 12.49
C ALA A 226 5.32 30.61 11.85
N ALA A 227 5.85 31.45 12.73
CA ALA A 227 6.39 32.80 12.49
C ALA A 227 7.39 32.89 11.31
N PRO A 228 7.62 34.09 10.76
CA PRO A 228 7.97 34.30 9.36
C PRO A 228 9.40 33.87 9.02
N LYS A 229 9.53 32.96 8.04
CA LYS A 229 10.80 32.69 7.34
C LYS A 229 10.83 33.45 6.01
N LYS A 230 12.00 34.05 5.78
CA LYS A 230 12.43 34.86 4.63
C LYS A 230 12.08 34.25 3.27
N GLU A 231 11.81 35.15 2.33
CA GLU A 231 11.47 34.91 0.93
C GLU A 231 12.42 33.91 0.23
N ALA A 232 11.83 32.93 -0.44
CA ALA A 232 12.48 32.14 -1.49
C ALA A 232 12.01 32.64 -2.87
N PRO A 233 12.86 32.62 -3.91
CA PRO A 233 12.52 33.14 -5.23
C PRO A 233 11.55 32.22 -5.99
N LYS A 234 10.81 32.85 -6.93
CA LYS A 234 9.79 32.28 -7.82
C LYS A 234 10.24 31.04 -8.59
N ALA A 235 9.27 30.14 -8.75
CA ALA A 235 9.28 29.03 -9.71
C ALA A 235 9.41 29.52 -11.16
N ALA A 236 10.17 28.76 -11.95
CA ALA A 236 10.22 28.84 -13.40
C ALA A 236 9.75 27.51 -14.02
N GLU A 237 9.24 27.62 -15.24
CA GLU A 237 8.45 26.68 -16.03
C GLU A 237 9.09 25.31 -16.31
N GLU A 238 8.20 24.39 -16.69
CA GLU A 238 8.50 23.11 -17.33
C GLU A 238 9.35 23.29 -18.58
N ASP A 239 10.45 22.55 -18.65
CA ASP A 239 11.12 22.20 -19.89
C ASP A 239 11.57 20.73 -19.85
N ALA A 240 11.69 20.13 -21.03
CA ALA A 240 11.94 18.72 -21.34
C ALA A 240 13.08 18.04 -20.50
N PRO A 241 13.12 16.69 -20.39
CA PRO A 241 13.93 16.01 -19.37
C PRO A 241 15.43 16.22 -19.56
N ALA A 242 16.02 17.00 -18.65
CA ALA A 242 17.45 17.13 -18.49
C ALA A 242 18.07 15.85 -17.89
N PRO A 243 19.33 15.51 -18.25
CA PRO A 243 20.03 14.33 -17.73
C PRO A 243 20.09 14.34 -16.20
N LYS A 244 19.87 13.16 -15.60
CA LYS A 244 19.88 12.97 -14.14
C LYS A 244 21.12 13.62 -13.50
N PRO A 245 20.98 14.37 -12.40
CA PRO A 245 22.12 14.88 -11.64
C PRO A 245 23.06 13.73 -11.28
N LYS A 246 24.35 13.90 -11.53
CA LYS A 246 25.38 12.92 -11.14
C LYS A 246 25.46 12.85 -9.62
N HIS A 247 25.55 11.64 -9.07
CA HIS A 247 25.68 11.43 -7.63
C HIS A 247 26.98 12.08 -7.11
N PRO A 248 27.01 12.75 -5.94
CA PRO A 248 28.21 13.45 -5.43
C PRO A 248 29.47 12.59 -5.41
N LEU A 249 29.32 11.32 -5.05
CA LEU A 249 30.42 10.34 -5.03
C LEU A 249 30.95 9.89 -6.41
N GLU A 250 30.37 10.32 -7.53
CA GLU A 250 30.97 10.12 -8.86
C GLU A 250 32.25 10.93 -9.07
N ALA A 251 32.49 11.96 -8.24
CA ALA A 251 33.72 12.73 -8.25
C ALA A 251 34.91 12.01 -7.60
N LEU A 252 34.67 10.92 -6.85
CA LEU A 252 35.73 10.15 -6.23
C LEU A 252 36.49 9.30 -7.26
N PRO A 253 37.80 9.04 -7.04
CA PRO A 253 38.54 8.08 -7.83
C PRO A 253 37.84 6.72 -7.87
N ARG A 254 38.01 6.00 -8.97
CA ARG A 254 37.51 4.63 -9.11
C ARG A 254 37.99 3.78 -7.93
N ALA A 255 37.06 3.16 -7.22
CA ALA A 255 37.37 2.30 -6.09
C ALA A 255 38.14 1.07 -6.54
N THR A 256 39.14 0.66 -5.75
CA THR A 256 39.84 -0.62 -5.92
C THR A 256 39.14 -1.75 -5.16
N PHE A 257 38.40 -1.44 -4.08
CA PHE A 257 37.52 -2.40 -3.43
C PHE A 257 36.21 -2.58 -4.19
N ALA A 258 35.95 -3.82 -4.62
CA ALA A 258 34.74 -4.21 -5.34
C ALA A 258 33.57 -4.44 -4.36
N LEU A 259 32.85 -3.36 -4.02
CA LEU A 259 31.69 -3.44 -3.13
C LEU A 259 30.58 -4.36 -3.65
N ASP A 260 30.41 -4.48 -4.97
CA ASP A 260 29.42 -5.42 -5.55
C ASP A 260 29.83 -6.88 -5.35
N GLU A 261 31.14 -7.17 -5.34
CA GLU A 261 31.66 -8.50 -5.01
C GLU A 261 31.41 -8.82 -3.54
N TRP A 262 31.65 -7.85 -2.64
CA TRP A 262 31.30 -7.98 -1.24
C TRP A 262 29.82 -8.34 -1.03
N LYS A 263 28.92 -7.57 -1.63
CA LYS A 263 27.46 -7.80 -1.53
C LYS A 263 27.05 -9.18 -2.03
N ARG A 264 27.70 -9.63 -3.12
CA ARG A 264 27.50 -10.98 -3.65
C ARG A 264 28.05 -12.04 -2.70
N TYR A 265 29.23 -11.82 -2.11
CA TYR A 265 29.85 -12.74 -1.17
C TYR A 265 28.97 -12.94 0.06
N TYR A 266 28.58 -11.84 0.72
CA TYR A 266 27.69 -11.83 1.90
C TYR A 266 26.35 -12.51 1.65
N SER A 267 25.84 -12.48 0.41
CA SER A 267 24.57 -13.12 0.07
C SER A 267 24.67 -14.63 -0.15
N ASN A 268 25.87 -15.18 -0.32
CA ASN A 268 26.09 -16.56 -0.76
C ASN A 268 26.89 -17.42 0.24
N HIS A 269 27.42 -16.83 1.31
CA HIS A 269 28.21 -17.51 2.33
C HIS A 269 27.63 -17.21 3.72
N ASP A 270 28.02 -18.00 4.72
CA ASP A 270 27.64 -17.72 6.10
C ASP A 270 28.29 -16.42 6.62
N GLU A 271 27.74 -15.89 7.71
CA GLU A 271 28.10 -14.59 8.25
C GLU A 271 29.56 -14.55 8.74
N ALA A 272 30.06 -15.65 9.31
CA ALA A 272 31.44 -15.71 9.82
C ALA A 272 32.46 -15.73 8.68
N GLU A 273 32.22 -16.51 7.63
CA GLU A 273 33.03 -16.53 6.42
C GLU A 273 33.00 -15.18 5.70
N SER A 274 31.80 -14.58 5.60
CA SER A 274 31.60 -13.29 4.97
C SER A 274 32.36 -12.18 5.70
N LEU A 275 32.28 -12.12 7.03
CA LEU A 275 32.99 -11.11 7.81
C LEU A 275 34.51 -11.26 7.69
N LYS A 276 35.03 -12.49 7.68
CA LYS A 276 36.46 -12.74 7.44
C LYS A 276 36.88 -12.18 6.07
N TRP A 277 36.11 -12.51 5.02
CA TRP A 277 36.38 -12.00 3.68
C TRP A 277 36.33 -10.46 3.65
N PHE A 278 35.34 -9.84 4.31
CA PHE A 278 35.21 -8.38 4.36
C PHE A 278 36.46 -7.72 4.93
N TRP A 279 36.92 -8.15 6.10
CA TRP A 279 38.09 -7.56 6.77
C TRP A 279 39.40 -7.77 6.01
N GLU A 280 39.56 -8.86 5.27
CA GLU A 280 40.73 -9.12 4.43
C GLU A 280 40.76 -8.26 3.15
N ASN A 281 39.59 -7.85 2.64
CA ASN A 281 39.47 -7.24 1.31
C ASN A 281 39.14 -5.75 1.31
N VAL A 282 38.41 -5.24 2.31
CA VAL A 282 37.98 -3.84 2.37
C VAL A 282 39.17 -2.88 2.43
N LYS A 283 39.05 -1.75 1.75
CA LYS A 283 40.07 -0.69 1.67
C LYS A 283 39.59 0.53 2.44
N PHE A 284 40.01 0.69 3.70
CA PHE A 284 39.52 1.75 4.60
C PHE A 284 40.08 3.15 4.29
N ASP A 285 41.07 3.25 3.41
CA ASP A 285 41.45 4.51 2.76
C ASP A 285 40.37 4.97 1.76
N GLU A 286 39.62 4.04 1.17
CA GLU A 286 38.53 4.32 0.23
C GLU A 286 37.13 4.27 0.88
N TYR A 287 36.95 3.47 1.93
CA TYR A 287 35.66 3.23 2.57
C TYR A 287 35.72 3.55 4.06
N SER A 288 34.58 3.86 4.64
CA SER A 288 34.45 4.03 6.09
C SER A 288 33.25 3.25 6.61
N ILE A 289 33.27 2.92 7.90
CA ILE A 289 32.18 2.22 8.59
C ILE A 289 31.50 3.17 9.58
N TRP A 290 30.19 3.05 9.67
CA TRP A 290 29.34 3.97 10.41
C TRP A 290 28.28 3.22 11.20
N LYS A 291 28.11 3.63 12.45
CA LYS A 291 26.96 3.30 13.28
C LYS A 291 25.83 4.28 12.96
N VAL A 292 24.63 3.76 12.78
CA VAL A 292 23.43 4.51 12.41
C VAL A 292 22.34 4.22 13.42
N LYS A 293 21.91 5.23 14.18
CA LYS A 293 20.87 5.09 15.21
C LYS A 293 19.66 5.93 14.88
N TYR A 294 18.46 5.41 15.04
CA TYR A 294 17.26 6.22 14.93
C TYR A 294 17.08 7.10 16.19
N LYS A 295 16.72 8.36 16.00
CA LYS A 295 16.63 9.35 17.10
C LYS A 295 15.33 9.27 17.89
N TYR A 296 14.24 8.84 17.26
CA TYR A 296 12.87 8.93 17.83
C TYR A 296 12.35 7.56 18.26
N ASN A 297 13.14 6.83 19.05
CA ASN A 297 12.78 5.46 19.47
C ASN A 297 11.52 5.43 20.35
N ASP A 298 11.21 6.52 21.03
CA ASP A 298 9.98 6.74 21.82
C ASP A 298 8.71 6.82 20.97
N GLU A 299 8.83 7.10 19.67
CA GLU A 299 7.71 7.09 18.72
C GLU A 299 7.44 5.69 18.11
N LEU A 300 8.32 4.72 18.38
CA LEU A 300 8.18 3.37 17.85
C LEU A 300 7.07 2.61 18.58
N THR A 301 6.16 2.05 17.79
CA THR A 301 5.00 1.29 18.29
C THR A 301 5.17 -0.19 17.99
N LEU A 302 4.75 -0.66 16.84
CA LEU A 302 4.84 -2.09 16.51
C LEU A 302 6.21 -2.40 15.89
N THR A 303 6.85 -3.51 16.26
CA THR A 303 8.18 -3.87 15.75
C THR A 303 8.20 -4.01 14.23
N PHE A 304 7.12 -4.52 13.62
CA PHE A 304 7.00 -4.56 12.17
C PHE A 304 6.89 -3.16 11.53
N MET A 305 6.27 -2.18 12.21
CA MET A 305 6.22 -0.79 11.75
C MET A 305 7.61 -0.14 11.86
N SER A 306 8.33 -0.45 12.94
CA SER A 306 9.73 -0.05 13.13
C SER A 306 10.61 -0.62 12.01
N ASN A 307 10.42 -1.89 11.63
CA ASN A 307 11.14 -2.51 10.51
C ASN A 307 10.72 -1.92 9.15
N ASN A 308 9.49 -1.42 9.02
CA ASN A 308 9.06 -0.67 7.85
C ASN A 308 9.77 0.68 7.72
N LEU A 309 10.12 1.35 8.82
CA LEU A 309 10.94 2.57 8.78
C LEU A 309 12.32 2.29 8.19
N ILE A 310 12.97 1.20 8.62
CA ILE A 310 14.25 0.74 8.05
C ILE A 310 14.12 0.50 6.54
N GLY A 311 13.05 -0.19 6.11
CA GLY A 311 12.80 -0.43 4.69
C GLY A 311 12.56 0.84 3.88
N GLY A 312 11.87 1.81 4.48
CA GLY A 312 11.66 3.11 3.88
C GLY A 312 12.97 3.86 3.70
N PHE A 313 13.82 3.90 4.73
CA PHE A 313 15.11 4.56 4.69
C PHE A 313 16.01 3.93 3.63
N ASN A 314 16.12 2.60 3.60
CA ASN A 314 16.80 1.84 2.55
C ASN A 314 16.30 2.20 1.14
N THR A 315 14.99 2.31 0.94
CA THR A 315 14.42 2.68 -0.37
C THR A 315 14.83 4.09 -0.79
N ARG A 316 14.96 5.01 0.16
CA ARG A 316 15.39 6.39 -0.11
C ARG A 316 16.90 6.49 -0.35
N LEU A 317 17.69 5.52 0.10
CA LEU A 317 19.13 5.38 -0.19
C LEU A 317 19.42 4.74 -1.56
N GLU A 318 18.42 4.47 -2.38
CA GLU A 318 18.58 3.78 -3.67
C GLU A 318 19.57 4.49 -4.62
N ALA A 319 19.58 5.82 -4.63
CA ALA A 319 20.52 6.60 -5.44
C ALA A 319 21.99 6.33 -5.05
N SER A 320 22.22 5.93 -3.80
CA SER A 320 23.53 5.63 -3.27
C SER A 320 23.86 4.14 -3.29
N ARG A 321 22.96 3.25 -3.75
CA ARG A 321 23.12 1.78 -3.69
C ARG A 321 24.53 1.30 -4.07
N LYS A 322 25.13 1.82 -5.15
CA LYS A 322 26.49 1.46 -5.61
C LYS A 322 27.63 1.85 -4.65
N TYR A 323 27.35 2.61 -3.60
CA TYR A 323 28.32 3.20 -2.69
C TYR A 323 28.19 2.76 -1.24
N LEU A 324 27.19 1.96 -0.87
CA LEU A 324 27.07 1.45 0.49
C LEU A 324 26.56 0.02 0.56
N PHE A 325 26.86 -0.61 1.69
CA PHE A 325 26.26 -1.84 2.17
C PHE A 325 26.04 -1.69 3.68
N GLY A 326 24.99 -2.29 4.22
CA GLY A 326 24.85 -2.36 5.67
C GLY A 326 23.62 -3.10 6.13
N CYS A 327 23.52 -3.25 7.44
CA CYS A 327 22.42 -3.91 8.12
C CYS A 327 21.86 -2.94 9.16
N ALA A 328 20.53 -2.87 9.24
CA ALA A 328 19.84 -2.16 10.30
C ALA A 328 18.73 -3.04 10.85
N SER A 329 18.58 -3.04 12.17
CA SER A 329 17.70 -3.92 12.92
C SER A 329 16.79 -3.15 13.85
N VAL A 330 15.64 -3.76 14.12
CA VAL A 330 14.78 -3.44 15.25
C VAL A 330 15.17 -4.37 16.40
N TYR A 331 15.46 -3.77 17.55
CA TYR A 331 15.71 -4.48 18.79
C TYR A 331 14.59 -4.16 19.79
N GLY A 332 14.09 -5.16 20.52
CA GLY A 332 13.04 -5.00 21.53
C GLY A 332 11.69 -5.62 21.17
N GLU A 333 10.63 -5.06 21.73
CA GLU A 333 9.26 -5.56 21.61
C GLU A 333 8.29 -4.44 21.21
N ASN A 334 7.01 -4.76 21.03
CA ASN A 334 6.02 -3.76 20.68
C ASN A 334 5.89 -2.70 21.79
N ASN A 335 5.95 -1.43 21.39
CA ASN A 335 5.90 -0.20 22.17
C ASN A 335 7.17 0.07 23.00
N ASP A 336 8.22 -0.71 22.77
CA ASP A 336 9.50 -0.61 23.47
C ASP A 336 10.59 -1.24 22.60
N SER A 337 10.90 -0.55 21.51
CA SER A 337 11.89 -0.97 20.53
C SER A 337 12.86 0.16 20.18
N VAL A 338 13.99 -0.21 19.61
CA VAL A 338 15.08 0.66 19.18
C VAL A 338 15.51 0.27 17.77
N ILE A 339 15.84 1.24 16.93
CA ILE A 339 16.44 0.98 15.61
C ILE A 339 17.91 1.38 15.62
N GLU A 340 18.79 0.42 15.36
CA GLU A 340 20.23 0.63 15.16
C GLU A 340 20.74 -0.17 13.96
N GLY A 341 21.86 0.25 13.37
CA GLY A 341 22.51 -0.46 12.28
C GLY A 341 23.96 -0.07 12.09
N ALA A 342 24.65 -0.83 11.24
CA ALA A 342 26.02 -0.58 10.82
C ALA A 342 26.14 -0.63 9.30
N PHE A 343 26.81 0.37 8.72
CA PHE A 343 26.98 0.52 7.28
C PHE A 343 28.45 0.74 6.92
N VAL A 344 28.91 0.10 5.84
CA VAL A 344 30.12 0.46 5.13
C VAL A 344 29.75 1.34 3.93
N ILE A 345 30.43 2.47 3.78
CA ILE A 345 30.14 3.47 2.76
C ILE A 345 31.41 3.87 2.01
N ARG A 346 31.26 4.28 0.75
CA ARG A 346 32.36 4.85 -0.05
C ARG A 346 32.65 6.27 0.42
N GLY A 347 33.92 6.56 0.63
CA GLY A 347 34.39 7.85 1.13
C GLY A 347 34.49 7.88 2.64
N GLN A 348 34.84 9.06 3.16
CA GLN A 348 35.14 9.27 4.58
C GLN A 348 34.06 10.05 5.34
N GLU A 349 33.06 10.57 4.62
CA GLU A 349 31.96 11.38 5.14
C GLU A 349 30.62 10.70 4.84
N TYR A 350 29.73 10.66 5.82
CA TYR A 350 28.43 10.01 5.66
C TYR A 350 27.45 10.83 4.80
N LEU A 351 27.52 12.16 4.90
CA LEU A 351 26.49 13.03 4.32
C LEU A 351 26.25 12.79 2.82
N PRO A 352 27.28 12.70 1.94
CA PRO A 352 27.07 12.49 0.51
C PRO A 352 26.48 11.11 0.14
N VAL A 353 26.37 10.20 1.10
CA VAL A 353 25.80 8.85 0.95
C VAL A 353 24.37 8.81 1.46
N PHE A 354 24.07 9.54 2.53
CA PHE A 354 22.76 9.47 3.19
C PHE A 354 21.84 10.66 2.87
N ASP A 355 22.37 11.80 2.42
CA ASP A 355 21.58 13.01 2.09
C ASP A 355 20.60 12.84 0.92
N VAL A 356 20.80 11.80 0.10
CA VAL A 356 19.84 11.36 -0.92
C VAL A 356 18.50 10.93 -0.31
N ALA A 357 18.50 10.53 0.97
CA ALA A 357 17.32 10.19 1.74
C ALA A 357 16.85 11.40 2.55
N PRO A 358 15.69 12.03 2.24
CA PRO A 358 15.25 13.27 2.91
C PRO A 358 15.05 13.17 4.43
N ASP A 359 14.99 11.96 4.98
CA ASP A 359 14.80 11.67 6.40
C ASP A 359 16.08 11.19 7.09
N TYR A 360 17.26 11.31 6.45
CA TYR A 360 18.54 10.96 7.07
C TYR A 360 18.78 11.70 8.40
N GLU A 361 18.24 12.91 8.56
CA GLU A 361 18.33 13.69 9.79
C GLU A 361 17.61 13.05 10.98
N SER A 362 16.70 12.10 10.74
CA SER A 362 16.09 11.27 11.79
C SER A 362 17.05 10.23 12.36
N TYR A 363 18.24 10.12 11.78
CA TYR A 363 19.29 9.22 12.22
C TYR A 363 20.50 10.00 12.75
N GLU A 364 21.17 9.41 13.71
CA GLU A 364 22.48 9.81 14.21
C GLU A 364 23.54 8.91 13.56
N PHE A 365 24.63 9.52 13.10
CA PHE A 365 25.73 8.86 12.42
C PHE A 365 26.99 9.01 13.24
N GLU A 366 27.60 7.89 13.61
CA GLU A 366 28.84 7.84 14.37
C GLU A 366 29.88 7.03 13.57
N LYS A 367 31.02 7.66 13.25
CA LYS A 367 32.07 7.01 12.48
C LYS A 367 32.79 5.99 13.34
N LEU A 368 32.93 4.77 12.83
CA LEU A 368 33.61 3.68 13.50
C LEU A 368 35.06 3.58 13.02
N ASP A 369 35.98 3.49 13.98
CA ASP A 369 37.40 3.19 13.74
C ASP A 369 37.60 1.69 13.47
N PRO A 370 38.04 1.29 12.25
CA PRO A 370 38.27 -0.11 11.90
C PRO A 370 39.50 -0.71 12.59
N THR A 371 40.31 0.04 13.32
CA THR A 371 41.42 -0.49 14.12
C THR A 371 41.03 -0.77 15.57
N ASN A 372 39.91 -0.21 16.02
CA ASN A 372 39.38 -0.43 17.37
C ASN A 372 38.63 -1.77 17.44
N PRO A 373 39.05 -2.72 18.30
CA PRO A 373 38.37 -4.02 18.46
C PRO A 373 36.89 -3.92 18.83
N GLU A 374 36.48 -2.93 19.64
CA GLU A 374 35.09 -2.75 20.06
C GLU A 374 34.20 -2.32 18.89
N HIS A 375 34.70 -1.44 18.03
CA HIS A 375 34.00 -1.00 16.83
C HIS A 375 33.85 -2.12 15.80
N ARG A 376 34.88 -2.96 15.64
CA ARG A 376 34.78 -4.18 14.82
C ARG A 376 33.70 -5.10 15.35
N ALA A 377 33.75 -5.40 16.65
CA ALA A 377 32.78 -6.27 17.29
C ALA A 377 31.34 -5.73 17.19
N TYR A 378 31.16 -4.40 17.24
CA TYR A 378 29.85 -3.78 17.01
C TYR A 378 29.35 -4.01 15.58
N LEU A 379 30.19 -3.75 14.57
CA LEU A 379 29.80 -3.94 13.18
C LEU A 379 29.47 -5.41 12.87
N GLU A 380 30.31 -6.33 13.34
CA GLU A 380 30.07 -7.77 13.20
C GLU A 380 28.75 -8.17 13.84
N ALA A 381 28.46 -7.70 15.06
CA ALA A 381 27.20 -7.95 15.76
C ALA A 381 25.97 -7.47 14.99
N GLN A 382 26.06 -6.31 14.32
CA GLN A 382 24.97 -5.79 13.50
C GLN A 382 24.79 -6.58 12.20
N TRP A 383 25.86 -7.15 11.65
CA TRP A 383 25.82 -7.88 10.38
C TRP A 383 25.51 -9.37 10.55
N THR A 384 25.72 -9.93 11.74
CA THR A 384 25.31 -11.32 12.04
C THR A 384 23.96 -11.43 12.74
N TRP A 385 23.38 -10.32 13.23
CA TRP A 385 22.07 -10.27 13.89
C TRP A 385 21.99 -11.05 15.23
N ASP A 386 23.11 -11.59 15.71
CA ASP A 386 23.13 -12.58 16.80
C ASP A 386 23.14 -11.99 18.21
N LYS A 387 23.43 -10.69 18.33
CA LYS A 387 23.66 -10.05 19.62
C LYS A 387 22.58 -9.04 19.97
N PRO A 388 22.12 -9.02 21.24
CA PRO A 388 21.32 -7.91 21.74
C PRO A 388 22.15 -6.63 21.78
N ILE A 389 21.47 -5.49 21.84
CA ILE A 389 22.11 -4.19 22.04
C ILE A 389 21.79 -3.65 23.42
N VAL A 390 22.65 -2.75 23.92
CA VAL A 390 22.37 -1.97 25.12
C VAL A 390 22.07 -0.54 24.71
N HIS A 391 20.86 -0.08 25.00
CA HIS A 391 20.41 1.29 24.76
C HIS A 391 19.93 1.88 26.10
N ASN A 392 20.52 3.02 26.50
CA ASN A 392 20.23 3.68 27.79
C ASN A 392 20.30 2.76 29.03
N GLY A 393 21.28 1.85 29.06
CA GLY A 393 21.49 0.92 30.17
C GLY A 393 20.52 -0.28 30.22
N LYS A 394 19.64 -0.42 29.22
CA LYS A 394 18.72 -1.54 29.06
C LYS A 394 19.11 -2.39 27.85
N GLU A 395 19.03 -3.71 28.02
CA GLU A 395 19.31 -4.68 26.97
C GLU A 395 18.06 -4.92 26.10
N TYR A 396 18.23 -4.87 24.77
CA TYR A 396 17.20 -5.09 23.77
C TYR A 396 17.60 -6.25 22.84
N LYS A 397 16.77 -7.30 22.79
CA LYS A 397 17.00 -8.46 21.91
C LYS A 397 16.64 -8.15 20.47
N HIS A 398 17.31 -8.79 19.52
CA HIS A 398 16.98 -8.66 18.10
C HIS A 398 15.54 -9.14 17.82
N ALA A 399 14.77 -8.33 17.10
CA ALA A 399 13.38 -8.62 16.74
C ALA A 399 13.19 -8.85 15.25
N ASP A 400 13.74 -7.97 14.41
CA ASP A 400 13.62 -7.99 12.95
C ASP A 400 14.69 -7.09 12.33
N GLY A 401 14.98 -7.21 11.04
CA GLY A 401 16.03 -6.40 10.42
C GLY A 401 16.06 -6.46 8.90
N LYS A 402 16.86 -5.57 8.29
CA LYS A 402 17.02 -5.48 6.83
C LYS A 402 18.46 -5.21 6.44
N VAL A 403 18.92 -6.00 5.46
CA VAL A 403 20.16 -5.75 4.72
C VAL A 403 19.89 -4.74 3.61
N PHE A 404 20.75 -3.74 3.48
CA PHE A 404 20.84 -2.87 2.32
C PHE A 404 22.05 -3.24 1.47
N LYS A 405 21.81 -3.66 0.22
CA LYS A 405 22.83 -4.10 -0.73
C LYS A 405 22.47 -3.74 -2.16
#